data_AF-A0AAU3QDW5-F1
#
_entry.id   AF-A0AAU3QDW5-F1
#
_cell.length_a   1.000
_cell.length_b   1.000
_cell.length_c   1.000
_cell.angle_alpha   90.00
_cell.angle_beta   90.00
_cell.angle_gamma   90.00
#
_symmetry.space_group_name_H-M   'P 1'
#
loop_
_entity.id
_entity.type
_entity.pdbx_description
1 polymer ?
#
loop_
_entity_poly.entity_id
_entity_poly.type
_entity_poly.pdbx_seq_one_letter_code
_entity_poly.pdbx_strand_id
1 'polypeptide(L)'
;MHENPQGKTTLGLWGCIACAWAVAFAALHFFWALGGSWGLSVSAGPLAEERPGWFVAVGLWGVGLLCLVGGVLGWLLAEPQPRGRAGRVVRALGWCACAVLLVRGISVEVLLLTDTAGQNIDVSPEQRLWTLLLWNPWFLAGGLVFGLAAWRSGRAGALE
;
A
#
# COMPACT_ATOMS: atom_id res chain seq x y z
N MET A 1 12.28 -27.15 -38.63
CA MET A 1 12.31 -27.30 -37.16
C MET A 1 12.29 -25.89 -36.58
N HIS A 2 11.09 -25.34 -36.35
CA HIS A 2 10.94 -24.00 -35.77
C HIS A 2 10.96 -24.15 -34.25
N GLU A 3 12.10 -23.91 -33.63
CA GLU A 3 12.16 -23.63 -32.20
C GLU A 3 11.42 -22.31 -31.96
N ASN A 4 10.32 -22.37 -31.21
CA ASN A 4 9.58 -21.20 -30.73
C ASN A 4 10.15 -20.86 -29.35
N PRO A 5 11.06 -19.88 -29.22
CA PRO A 5 11.72 -19.62 -27.94
C PRO A 5 10.79 -18.73 -27.10
N GLN A 6 10.30 -19.33 -26.02
CA GLN A 6 9.79 -18.64 -24.83
C GLN A 6 8.40 -18.01 -24.96
N GLY A 7 7.40 -18.79 -24.58
CA GLY A 7 6.20 -18.25 -23.93
C GLY A 7 6.61 -17.51 -22.65
N LYS A 8 7.03 -16.25 -22.79
CA LYS A 8 7.17 -15.33 -21.66
C LYS A 8 5.75 -15.11 -21.16
N THR A 9 5.37 -15.78 -20.08
CA THR A 9 4.19 -15.43 -19.30
C THR A 9 4.34 -13.97 -18.90
N THR A 10 3.69 -13.07 -19.64
CA THR A 10 3.77 -11.64 -19.41
C THR A 10 3.02 -11.35 -18.11
N LEU A 11 3.78 -11.11 -17.04
CA LEU A 11 3.21 -10.68 -15.77
C LEU A 11 2.38 -9.41 -15.98
N GLY A 12 1.23 -9.34 -15.32
CA GLY A 12 0.35 -8.19 -15.35
C GLY A 12 1.04 -6.96 -14.77
N LEU A 13 1.28 -5.95 -15.62
CA LEU A 13 1.97 -4.71 -15.26
C LEU A 13 1.48 -4.09 -13.94
N TRP A 14 0.16 -3.97 -13.76
CA TRP A 14 -0.42 -3.36 -12.56
C TRP A 14 -0.16 -4.17 -11.29
N GLY A 15 -0.10 -5.51 -11.37
CA GLY A 15 0.27 -6.35 -10.23
C GLY A 15 1.75 -6.19 -9.88
N CYS A 16 2.64 -6.08 -10.88
CA CYS A 16 4.04 -5.76 -10.65
C CYS A 16 4.23 -4.39 -9.99
N ILE A 17 3.49 -3.37 -10.44
CA ILE A 17 3.51 -2.03 -9.83
C ILE A 17 2.98 -2.10 -8.39
N ALA A 18 1.88 -2.83 -8.14
CA ALA A 18 1.34 -3.03 -6.79
C ALA A 18 2.38 -3.68 -5.85
N CYS A 19 3.05 -4.72 -6.36
CA CYS A 19 4.11 -5.41 -5.64
C CYS A 19 5.27 -4.47 -5.30
N ALA A 20 5.80 -3.76 -6.30
CA ALA A 20 6.90 -2.82 -6.12
C ALA A 20 6.53 -1.70 -5.13
N TRP A 21 5.31 -1.15 -5.24
CA TRP A 21 4.79 -0.13 -4.34
C TRP A 21 4.76 -0.64 -2.88
N ALA A 22 4.23 -1.85 -2.67
CA ALA A 22 4.11 -2.43 -1.34
C ALA A 22 5.47 -2.78 -0.72
N VAL A 23 6.40 -3.31 -1.53
CA VAL A 23 7.78 -3.59 -1.09
C VAL A 23 8.53 -2.31 -0.74
N ALA A 24 8.39 -1.24 -1.54
CA ALA A 24 8.99 0.06 -1.22
C ALA A 24 8.46 0.59 0.12
N PHE A 25 7.15 0.45 0.36
CA PHE A 25 6.53 0.86 1.62
C PHE A 25 6.99 0.01 2.81
N ALA A 26 7.16 -1.30 2.62
CA ALA A 26 7.72 -2.18 3.65
C ALA A 26 9.16 -1.80 4.01
N ALA A 27 10.01 -1.55 3.00
CA ALA A 27 11.40 -1.16 3.20
C ALA A 27 11.52 0.13 4.04
N LEU A 28 10.66 1.11 3.75
CA LEU A 28 10.57 2.34 4.52
C LEU A 28 10.18 2.09 5.99
N HIS A 29 9.21 1.20 6.26
CA HIS A 29 8.81 0.85 7.62
C HIS A 29 9.94 0.16 8.38
N PHE A 30 10.66 -0.75 7.74
CA PHE A 30 11.82 -1.40 8.36
C PHE A 30 12.97 -0.40 8.59
N PHE A 31 13.21 0.53 7.67
CA PHE A 31 14.16 1.61 7.88
C PHE A 31 13.83 2.42 9.14
N TRP A 32 12.55 2.78 9.35
CA TRP A 32 12.12 3.44 10.57
C TRP A 32 12.25 2.55 11.81
N ALA A 33 11.92 1.27 11.69
CA ALA A 33 12.01 0.31 12.80
C ALA A 33 13.46 0.06 13.25
N LEU A 34 14.42 0.12 12.33
CA LEU A 34 15.85 0.04 12.61
C LEU A 34 16.45 1.33 13.19
N GLY A 35 15.63 2.39 13.31
CA GLY A 35 16.02 3.63 13.95
C GLY A 35 16.08 4.84 13.02
N GLY A 36 15.85 4.67 11.72
CA GLY A 36 15.80 5.77 10.76
C GLY A 36 14.72 6.79 11.12
N SER A 37 15.02 8.08 11.04
CA SER A 37 14.11 9.18 11.40
C SER A 37 13.57 9.95 10.20
N TRP A 38 14.12 9.70 9.00
CA TRP A 38 13.77 10.48 7.81
C TRP A 38 12.29 10.33 7.46
N GLY A 39 11.55 11.44 7.47
CA GLY A 39 10.11 11.47 7.20
C GLY A 39 9.22 10.83 8.29
N LEU A 40 9.81 10.27 9.35
CA LEU A 40 9.05 9.61 10.43
C LEU A 40 8.31 10.63 11.29
N SER A 41 8.93 11.77 11.62
CA SER A 41 8.28 12.87 12.36
C SER A 41 7.10 13.46 11.60
N VAL A 42 7.14 13.43 10.28
CA VAL A 42 6.05 13.86 9.40
C VAL A 42 4.94 12.79 9.32
N SER A 43 5.29 11.52 9.44
CA SER A 43 4.35 10.40 9.33
C SER A 43 3.64 10.08 10.65
N ALA A 44 4.36 10.14 11.76
CA ALA A 44 3.90 9.66 13.07
C ALA A 44 3.84 10.76 14.16
N GLY A 45 4.23 11.99 13.85
CA GLY A 45 4.14 13.11 14.80
C GLY A 45 4.92 12.84 16.10
N PRO A 46 4.34 13.11 17.28
CA PRO A 46 5.01 12.90 18.59
C PRO A 46 5.51 11.46 18.81
N LEU A 47 4.84 10.45 18.24
CA LEU A 47 5.27 9.04 18.33
C LEU A 47 6.62 8.78 17.65
N ALA A 48 7.03 9.64 16.71
CA ALA A 48 8.33 9.56 16.06
C ALA A 48 9.50 9.90 16.99
N GLU A 49 9.25 10.76 17.99
CA GLU A 49 10.24 11.22 18.96
C GLU A 49 10.26 10.28 20.17
N GLU A 50 9.10 9.93 20.71
CA GLU A 50 8.98 9.07 21.88
C GLU A 50 9.33 7.60 21.59
N ARG A 51 9.11 7.15 20.34
CA ARG A 51 9.33 5.78 19.85
C ARG A 51 8.99 4.68 20.87
N PRO A 52 7.77 4.67 21.42
CA PRO A 52 7.41 3.67 22.42
C PRO A 52 7.50 2.26 21.80
N GLY A 53 7.95 1.27 22.59
CA GLY A 53 8.26 -0.07 22.07
C GLY A 53 7.09 -0.73 21.32
N TRP A 54 5.85 -0.46 21.73
CA TRP A 54 4.65 -0.95 21.04
C TRP A 54 4.48 -0.33 19.64
N PHE A 55 4.81 0.95 19.47
CA PHE A 55 4.73 1.64 18.18
C PHE A 55 5.79 1.09 17.22
N VAL A 56 7.01 0.84 17.72
CA VAL A 56 8.06 0.21 16.91
C VAL A 56 7.67 -1.22 16.52
N ALA A 57 7.19 -2.02 17.47
CA ALA A 57 6.84 -3.42 17.21
C ALA A 57 5.59 -3.59 16.32
N VAL A 58 4.51 -2.87 16.60
CA VAL A 58 3.24 -3.03 15.88
C VAL A 58 3.17 -2.06 14.70
N GLY A 59 3.46 -0.79 14.93
CA GLY A 59 3.32 0.28 13.95
C GLY A 59 4.40 0.29 12.87
N LEU A 60 5.63 -0.13 13.17
CA LEU A 60 6.72 -0.17 12.19
C LEU A 60 6.95 -1.59 11.68
N TRP A 61 7.31 -2.54 12.56
CA TRP A 61 7.54 -3.92 12.15
C TRP A 61 6.25 -4.61 11.65
N GLY A 62 5.17 -4.52 12.41
CA GLY A 62 3.89 -5.14 12.04
C GLY A 62 3.33 -4.61 10.72
N VAL A 63 3.33 -3.29 10.52
CA VAL A 63 2.89 -2.67 9.25
C VAL A 63 3.84 -3.03 8.12
N GLY A 64 5.17 -3.01 8.33
CA GLY A 64 6.13 -3.42 7.31
C GLY A 64 5.90 -4.88 6.83
N LEU A 65 5.63 -5.80 7.76
CA LEU A 65 5.26 -7.18 7.43
C LEU A 65 3.93 -7.25 6.66
N LEU A 66 2.92 -6.48 7.06
CA LEU A 66 1.65 -6.39 6.33
C LEU A 66 1.85 -5.86 4.90
N CYS A 67 2.78 -4.93 4.70
CA CYS A 67 3.15 -4.46 3.37
C CYS A 67 3.82 -5.54 2.53
N LEU A 68 4.66 -6.41 3.12
CA LEU A 68 5.19 -7.57 2.40
C LEU A 68 4.07 -8.54 1.96
N VAL A 69 3.06 -8.76 2.82
CA VAL A 69 1.85 -9.53 2.42
C VAL A 69 1.13 -8.83 1.26
N GLY A 70 1.04 -7.50 1.29
CA GLY A 70 0.57 -6.70 0.15
C GLY A 70 1.42 -6.89 -1.11
N GLY A 71 2.74 -6.98 -0.96
CA GLY A 71 3.67 -7.28 -2.05
C GLY A 71 3.41 -8.64 -2.69
N VAL A 72 3.26 -9.67 -1.86
CA VAL A 72 2.87 -11.02 -2.31
C VAL A 72 1.50 -10.99 -3.01
N LEU A 73 0.54 -10.25 -2.47
CA LEU A 73 -0.76 -10.07 -3.11
C LEU A 73 -0.65 -9.39 -4.49
N GLY A 74 0.18 -8.34 -4.61
CA GLY A 74 0.45 -7.68 -5.89
C GLY A 74 1.09 -8.63 -6.91
N TRP A 75 2.04 -9.45 -6.46
CA TRP A 75 2.65 -10.50 -7.28
C TRP A 75 1.63 -11.54 -7.75
N LEU A 76 0.79 -12.05 -6.85
CA LEU A 76 -0.29 -12.99 -7.18
C LEU A 76 -1.34 -12.39 -8.14
N LEU A 77 -1.54 -11.07 -8.10
CA LEU A 77 -2.39 -10.36 -9.06
C LEU A 77 -1.71 -10.12 -10.41
N ALA A 78 -0.38 -10.18 -10.46
CA ALA A 78 0.41 -10.10 -11.70
C ALA A 78 0.47 -11.46 -12.42
N GLU A 79 0.40 -12.57 -11.68
CA GLU A 79 0.44 -13.91 -12.25
C GLU A 79 -0.86 -14.26 -13.01
N PRO A 80 -0.77 -15.13 -14.05
CA PRO A 80 -1.93 -15.74 -14.68
C PRO A 80 -2.75 -16.48 -13.63
N GLN A 81 -3.98 -16.00 -13.39
CA GLN A 81 -4.74 -16.46 -12.22
C GLN A 81 -5.32 -17.87 -12.45
N PRO A 82 -5.20 -18.79 -11.48
CA PRO A 82 -5.85 -20.08 -11.57
C PRO A 82 -7.37 -19.92 -11.54
N ARG A 83 -8.08 -20.61 -12.44
CA ARG A 83 -9.55 -20.63 -12.48
C ARG A 83 -10.09 -21.19 -11.15
N GLY A 84 -11.10 -20.53 -10.56
CA GLY A 84 -11.84 -21.05 -9.40
C GLY A 84 -11.87 -20.15 -8.15
N ARG A 85 -12.04 -20.78 -6.97
CA ARG A 85 -12.19 -20.07 -5.67
C ARG A 85 -10.95 -19.26 -5.30
N ALA A 86 -9.75 -19.77 -5.56
CA ALA A 86 -8.49 -19.10 -5.24
C ALA A 86 -8.34 -17.74 -5.96
N GLY A 87 -8.60 -17.67 -7.27
CA GLY A 87 -8.56 -16.41 -8.02
C GLY A 87 -9.58 -15.38 -7.52
N ARG A 88 -10.78 -15.83 -7.10
CA ARG A 88 -11.79 -14.95 -6.48
C ARG A 88 -11.32 -14.37 -5.15
N VAL A 89 -10.69 -15.20 -4.30
CA VAL A 89 -10.14 -14.74 -3.01
C VAL A 89 -9.03 -13.71 -3.23
N VAL A 90 -8.08 -13.98 -4.13
CA VAL A 90 -6.99 -13.05 -4.43
C VAL A 90 -7.51 -11.71 -4.94
N ARG A 91 -8.53 -11.71 -5.81
CA ARG A 91 -9.18 -10.46 -6.26
C ARG A 91 -9.92 -9.75 -5.14
N ALA A 92 -10.65 -10.47 -4.30
CA ALA A 92 -11.35 -9.89 -3.15
C ALA A 92 -10.35 -9.22 -2.21
N LEU A 93 -9.22 -9.88 -1.92
CA LEU A 93 -8.13 -9.29 -1.13
C LEU A 93 -7.53 -8.04 -1.80
N GLY A 94 -7.36 -8.04 -3.12
CA GLY A 94 -6.92 -6.85 -3.86
C GLY A 94 -7.90 -5.68 -3.74
N TRP A 95 -9.20 -5.95 -3.82
CA TRP A 95 -10.24 -4.94 -3.58
C TRP A 95 -10.30 -4.48 -2.12
N CYS A 96 -10.09 -5.38 -1.16
CA CYS A 96 -9.98 -5.02 0.25
C CYS A 96 -8.78 -4.10 0.49
N ALA A 97 -7.60 -4.41 -0.08
CA ALA A 97 -6.43 -3.55 0.00
C ALA A 97 -6.67 -2.17 -0.62
N CYS A 98 -7.31 -2.13 -1.81
CA CYS A 98 -7.75 -0.89 -2.45
C CYS A 98 -8.65 -0.07 -1.51
N ALA A 99 -9.72 -0.68 -0.97
CA ALA A 99 -10.66 -0.01 -0.09
C ALA A 99 -9.98 0.53 1.18
N VAL A 100 -9.15 -0.28 1.85
CA VAL A 100 -8.44 0.14 3.07
C VAL A 100 -7.53 1.34 2.79
N LEU A 101 -6.75 1.30 1.71
CA LEU A 101 -5.82 2.37 1.36
C LEU A 101 -6.56 3.66 0.95
N LEU A 102 -7.64 3.56 0.19
CA LEU A 102 -8.47 4.71 -0.19
C LEU A 102 -9.21 5.31 1.00
N VAL A 103 -9.85 4.48 1.83
CA VAL A 103 -10.53 4.95 3.05
C VAL A 103 -9.52 5.65 3.95
N ARG A 104 -8.33 5.07 4.15
CA ARG A 104 -7.27 5.73 4.93
C ARG A 104 -6.88 7.08 4.32
N GLY A 105 -6.63 7.14 3.01
CA GLY A 105 -6.26 8.38 2.33
C GLY A 105 -7.32 9.48 2.46
N ILE A 106 -8.57 9.13 2.13
CA ILE A 106 -9.72 10.05 2.15
C ILE A 106 -10.05 10.47 3.57
N SER A 107 -10.10 9.55 4.55
CA SER A 107 -10.41 9.89 5.94
C SER A 107 -9.40 10.87 6.52
N VAL A 108 -8.10 10.67 6.26
CA VAL A 108 -7.06 11.63 6.69
C VAL A 108 -7.22 12.97 5.97
N GLU A 109 -7.56 12.97 4.68
CA GLU A 109 -7.79 14.21 3.92
C GLU A 109 -8.98 14.99 4.47
N VAL A 110 -10.11 14.31 4.72
CA VAL A 110 -11.32 14.91 5.29
C VAL A 110 -11.05 15.42 6.71
N LEU A 111 -10.36 14.65 7.56
CA LEU A 111 -10.03 15.06 8.93
C LEU A 111 -9.15 16.33 8.93
N LEU A 112 -8.18 16.39 8.01
CA LEU A 112 -7.26 17.52 7.85
C LEU A 112 -7.84 18.69 7.05
N LEU A 113 -8.94 18.55 6.31
CA LEU A 113 -9.59 19.67 5.61
C LEU A 113 -10.77 20.25 6.39
N THR A 114 -11.48 19.43 7.17
CA THR A 114 -12.65 19.84 7.95
C THR A 114 -12.29 20.50 9.28
N ASP A 115 -11.00 20.57 9.62
CA ASP A 115 -10.46 21.16 10.85
C ASP A 115 -11.16 20.66 12.14
N THR A 116 -11.74 19.46 12.10
CA THR A 116 -12.32 18.82 13.29
C THR A 116 -11.25 18.44 14.33
N ALA A 117 -9.96 18.49 13.95
CA ALA A 117 -8.81 18.41 14.84
C ALA A 117 -8.34 19.78 15.39
N GLY A 118 -8.96 20.89 14.96
CA GLY A 118 -8.54 22.28 15.20
C GLY A 118 -8.72 22.82 16.62
N GLN A 119 -8.85 21.97 17.65
CA GLN A 119 -8.91 22.43 19.04
C GLN A 119 -7.92 21.74 20.00
N ASN A 120 -7.26 20.63 19.66
CA ASN A 120 -6.44 19.91 20.66
C ASN A 120 -5.31 18.97 20.16
N ILE A 121 -4.91 19.01 18.89
CA ILE A 121 -3.74 18.22 18.44
C ILE A 121 -2.68 19.17 17.88
N ASP A 122 -1.61 19.40 18.65
CA ASP A 122 -0.41 20.16 18.27
C ASP A 122 0.36 19.46 17.13
N VAL A 123 -0.25 19.37 15.95
CA VAL A 123 0.44 18.96 14.72
C VAL A 123 0.98 20.22 14.06
N SER A 124 2.29 20.29 13.82
CA SER A 124 2.87 21.46 13.17
C SER A 124 2.25 21.66 11.77
N PRO A 125 2.03 22.92 11.32
CA PRO A 125 1.49 23.19 9.99
C PRO A 125 2.29 22.54 8.86
N GLU A 126 3.60 22.40 9.05
CA GLU A 126 4.50 21.73 8.12
C GLU A 126 4.25 20.21 8.06
N GLN A 127 4.07 19.54 9.21
CA GLN A 127 3.71 18.12 9.26
C GLN A 127 2.39 17.87 8.53
N ARG A 128 1.37 18.70 8.77
CA ARG A 128 0.06 18.62 8.09
C ARG A 128 0.18 18.75 6.58
N LEU A 129 1.00 19.70 6.10
CA LEU A 129 1.22 19.92 4.67
C LEU A 129 1.88 18.70 4.00
N TRP A 130 2.93 18.15 4.61
CA TRP A 130 3.63 17.00 4.04
C TRP A 130 2.80 15.71 4.10
N THR A 131 1.98 15.51 5.14
CA THR A 131 1.01 14.40 5.16
C THR A 131 0.03 14.51 4.00
N LEU A 132 -0.48 15.71 3.72
CA LEU A 132 -1.44 15.95 2.63
C LEU A 132 -0.81 15.86 1.24
N LEU A 133 0.41 16.35 1.05
CA LEU A 133 1.03 16.41 -0.28
C LEU A 133 1.82 15.16 -0.66
N LEU A 134 2.42 14.47 0.31
CA LEU A 134 3.29 13.32 0.02
C LEU A 134 2.64 12.01 0.44
N TRP A 135 2.21 11.90 1.69
CA TRP A 135 1.72 10.63 2.22
C TRP A 135 0.35 10.26 1.66
N ASN A 136 -0.63 11.17 1.70
CA ASN A 136 -1.99 10.87 1.24
C ASN A 136 -2.06 10.48 -0.25
N PRO A 137 -1.43 11.22 -1.18
CA PRO A 137 -1.39 10.85 -2.58
C PRO A 137 -0.71 9.50 -2.80
N TRP A 138 0.30 9.17 -1.98
CA TRP A 138 0.95 7.86 -2.01
C TRP A 138 -0.02 6.73 -1.63
N PHE A 139 -0.80 6.89 -0.56
CA PHE A 139 -1.84 5.92 -0.16
C PHE A 139 -2.94 5.78 -1.23
N LEU A 140 -3.40 6.90 -1.79
CA LEU A 140 -4.40 6.89 -2.86
C LEU A 140 -3.86 6.16 -4.10
N ALA A 141 -2.62 6.47 -4.52
CA ALA A 141 -1.96 5.80 -5.63
C ALA A 141 -1.85 4.28 -5.38
N GLY A 142 -1.41 3.87 -4.18
CA GLY A 142 -1.38 2.45 -3.80
C GLY A 142 -2.75 1.79 -3.93
N GLY A 143 -3.79 2.41 -3.37
CA GLY A 143 -5.16 1.89 -3.45
C GLY A 143 -5.63 1.71 -4.89
N LEU A 144 -5.43 2.73 -5.74
CA LEU A 144 -5.79 2.68 -7.15
C LEU A 144 -5.03 1.58 -7.90
N VAL A 145 -3.73 1.43 -7.65
CA VAL A 145 -2.91 0.38 -8.29
C VAL A 145 -3.40 -1.01 -7.90
N PHE A 146 -3.71 -1.28 -6.63
CA PHE A 146 -4.29 -2.55 -6.19
C PHE A 146 -5.68 -2.80 -6.80
N GLY A 147 -6.52 -1.77 -6.90
CA GLY A 147 -7.84 -1.85 -7.55
C GLY A 147 -7.73 -2.16 -9.05
N LEU A 148 -6.83 -1.49 -9.76
CA LEU A 148 -6.56 -1.72 -11.18
C LEU A 148 -5.99 -3.13 -11.42
N ALA A 149 -5.09 -3.60 -10.55
CA ALA A 149 -4.57 -4.96 -10.60
C ALA A 149 -5.69 -6.00 -10.41
N ALA A 150 -6.55 -5.81 -9.41
CA ALA A 150 -7.70 -6.68 -9.15
C ALA A 150 -8.72 -6.68 -10.31
N TRP A 151 -9.01 -5.50 -10.87
CA TRP A 151 -9.94 -5.36 -12.00
C TRP A 151 -9.41 -5.97 -13.30
N ARG A 152 -8.14 -5.76 -13.63
CA ARG A 152 -7.54 -6.29 -14.86
C ARG A 152 -7.33 -7.80 -14.77
N SER A 153 -6.90 -8.28 -13.60
CA SER A 153 -6.90 -9.71 -13.28
C SER A 153 -8.30 -10.27 -13.51
N GLY A 154 -9.32 -9.58 -12.98
CA GLY A 154 -10.77 -9.65 -13.25
C GLY A 154 -11.17 -10.11 -14.65
N ARG A 155 -10.81 -9.25 -15.60
CA ARG A 155 -11.21 -9.35 -17.00
C ARG A 155 -10.46 -10.42 -17.79
N ALA A 156 -9.21 -10.71 -17.45
CA ALA A 156 -8.42 -11.73 -18.12
C ALA A 156 -9.08 -13.12 -18.01
N GLY A 157 -9.70 -13.43 -16.87
CA GLY A 157 -10.41 -14.70 -16.67
C GLY A 157 -11.83 -14.77 -17.26
N ALA A 158 -12.33 -13.71 -17.92
CA ALA A 158 -13.69 -13.63 -18.46
C ALA A 158 -13.74 -13.63 -20.01
N LEU A 159 -12.60 -13.47 -20.68
CA LEU A 159 -12.49 -13.41 -22.15
C LEU A 159 -11.96 -14.72 -22.78
N GLU A 160 -11.76 -15.77 -21.98
CA GLU A 160 -11.33 -17.12 -22.40
C GLU A 160 -12.28 -18.21 -21.91
#